data_AF-I4Y5K2-F1
#
_entry.id   AF-I4Y5K2-F1
#
_cell.length_a   1.000
_cell.length_b   1.000
_cell.length_c   1.000
_cell.angle_alpha   90.00
_cell.angle_beta   90.00
_cell.angle_gamma   90.00
#
_symmetry.space_group_name_H-M   'P 1'
#
loop_
_entity.id
_entity.type
_entity.pdbx_description
1 polymer ?
#
loop_
_entity_poly.entity_id
_entity_poly.type
_entity_poly.pdbx_seq_one_letter_code
_entity_poly.pdbx_strand_id
1 'polypeptide(L)'
;MSIISIRDVQVGNPIARWSDPFKFTVTFECISHLPEDLEWKLIYVGSSSSVNFDQELDSCLVGPVPVGVNSFTFEADPPSVDKIPKEEILGVTVLLLTASYRDQEFVRVGYYVHNEYDSDELRENPPENIAFDKLNRSILVEKPRVTRVAIDWGTETKGAVANGSQLPPVPAPATFEELNDVALQEKEEKKTEEKTSPKKEVNDGKENKSAEIQA
;
A
#
# COMPACT_ATOMS: atom_id res chain seq x y z
N MET A 1 19.58 5.85 -10.54
CA MET A 1 19.42 4.48 -10.01
C MET A 1 19.31 4.60 -8.50
N SER A 2 18.43 3.85 -7.84
CA SER A 2 18.33 3.88 -6.38
C SER A 2 19.54 3.17 -5.77
N ILE A 3 20.18 3.76 -4.74
CA ILE A 3 21.31 3.14 -4.05
C ILE A 3 20.84 2.05 -3.08
N ILE A 4 19.68 2.26 -2.47
CA ILE A 4 19.05 1.30 -1.57
C ILE A 4 17.88 0.61 -2.26
N SER A 5 17.76 -0.71 -2.06
CA SER A 5 16.65 -1.52 -2.52
C SER A 5 16.15 -2.44 -1.41
N ILE A 6 14.88 -2.32 -1.03
CA ILE A 6 14.26 -3.25 -0.07
C ILE A 6 14.13 -4.63 -0.72
N ARG A 7 14.64 -5.64 -0.03
CA ARG A 7 14.57 -7.06 -0.44
C ARG A 7 13.40 -7.77 0.22
N ASP A 8 13.24 -7.59 1.53
CA ASP A 8 12.19 -8.24 2.31
C ASP A 8 11.86 -7.43 3.57
N VAL A 9 10.61 -7.49 4.03
CA VAL A 9 10.15 -6.91 5.29
C VAL A 9 9.26 -7.93 5.99
N GLN A 10 9.77 -8.49 7.08
CA GLN A 10 9.11 -9.53 7.86
C GLN A 10 8.49 -8.94 9.12
N VAL A 11 7.24 -9.30 9.38
CA VAL A 11 6.54 -8.93 10.61
C VAL A 11 6.63 -10.11 11.57
N GLY A 12 7.30 -9.91 12.71
CA GLY A 12 7.57 -10.97 13.68
C GLY A 12 6.33 -11.41 14.46
N ASN A 13 5.37 -10.51 14.67
CA ASN A 13 4.14 -10.76 15.41
C ASN A 13 2.90 -10.23 14.66
N PRO A 14 2.52 -10.87 13.53
CA PRO A 14 1.42 -10.39 12.70
C PRO A 14 0.06 -10.46 13.39
N ILE A 15 -0.14 -11.41 14.32
CA ILE A 15 -1.32 -11.49 15.17
C ILE A 15 -0.85 -11.33 16.61
N ALA A 16 -1.35 -10.31 17.31
CA ALA A 16 -0.92 -9.97 18.66
C ALA A 16 -2.04 -9.24 19.41
N ARG A 17 -1.87 -9.03 20.73
CA ARG A 17 -2.73 -8.09 21.46
C ARG A 17 -2.50 -6.69 20.92
N TRP A 18 -3.52 -5.84 21.00
CA TRP A 18 -3.41 -4.47 20.53
C TRP A 18 -2.29 -3.69 21.24
N SER A 19 -2.09 -3.95 22.54
CA SER A 19 -1.05 -3.35 23.39
C SER A 19 0.35 -3.96 23.24
N ASP A 20 0.52 -5.03 22.46
CA ASP A 20 1.84 -5.61 22.26
C ASP A 20 2.70 -4.67 21.38
N PRO A 21 4.03 -4.70 21.47
CA PRO A 21 4.90 -3.94 20.58
C PRO A 21 4.95 -4.54 19.17
N PHE A 22 5.14 -3.74 18.13
CA PHE A 22 5.33 -4.21 16.76
C PHE A 22 6.78 -4.66 16.53
N LYS A 23 6.98 -5.78 15.85
CA LYS A 23 8.33 -6.31 15.55
C LYS A 23 8.53 -6.42 14.05
N PHE A 24 9.49 -5.69 13.52
CA PHE A 24 9.83 -5.68 12.11
C PHE A 24 11.28 -6.08 11.89
N THR A 25 11.49 -7.00 10.95
CA THR A 25 12.82 -7.31 10.43
C THR A 25 12.89 -6.87 8.98
N VAL A 26 13.73 -5.87 8.72
CA VAL A 26 13.89 -5.27 7.40
C VAL A 26 15.18 -5.79 6.80
N THR A 27 15.09 -6.30 5.57
CA THR A 27 16.24 -6.71 4.77
C THR A 27 16.31 -5.85 3.52
N PHE A 28 17.44 -5.18 3.32
CA PHE A 28 17.67 -4.29 2.21
C PHE A 28 19.07 -4.46 1.64
N GLU A 29 19.25 -4.05 0.39
CA GLU A 29 20.53 -4.08 -0.29
C GLU A 29 21.01 -2.66 -0.54
N CYS A 30 22.29 -2.44 -0.29
CA CYS A 30 22.99 -1.20 -0.52
C CYS A 30 24.05 -1.42 -1.60
N ILE A 31 23.96 -0.72 -2.73
CA ILE A 31 24.89 -0.92 -3.87
C ILE A 31 26.13 0.00 -3.82
N SER A 32 26.09 1.06 -3.01
CA SER A 32 27.16 2.05 -2.88
C SER A 32 27.19 2.62 -1.47
N HIS A 33 28.38 2.96 -0.99
CA HIS A 33 28.56 3.55 0.33
C HIS A 33 27.73 4.83 0.49
N LEU A 34 26.99 4.93 1.60
CA LEU A 34 26.26 6.13 1.99
C LEU A 34 27.00 6.87 3.10
N PRO A 35 27.28 8.17 2.96
CA PRO A 35 27.99 8.96 3.97
C PRO A 35 27.14 9.31 5.20
N GLU A 36 25.81 9.23 5.08
CA GLU A 36 24.85 9.57 6.14
C GLU A 36 23.96 8.35 6.43
N ASP A 37 23.30 8.39 7.57
CA ASP A 37 22.46 7.29 8.04
C ASP A 37 21.13 7.27 7.29
N LEU A 38 20.56 6.07 7.16
CA LEU A 38 19.16 5.91 6.75
C LEU A 38 18.26 6.09 7.96
N GLU A 39 17.20 6.87 7.82
CA GLU A 39 16.17 6.99 8.84
C GLU A 39 15.01 6.06 8.49
N TRP A 40 14.65 5.18 9.41
CA TRP A 40 13.47 4.33 9.31
C TRP A 40 12.45 4.76 10.33
N LYS A 41 11.19 4.95 9.90
CA LYS A 41 10.09 5.34 10.79
C LYS A 41 8.92 4.39 10.62
N LEU A 42 8.35 3.97 11.74
CA LEU A 42 7.10 3.23 11.79
C LEU A 42 5.98 4.18 12.21
N ILE A 43 4.98 4.33 11.35
CA ILE A 43 3.88 5.27 11.52
C ILE A 43 2.56 4.50 11.53
N TYR A 44 1.77 4.68 12.57
CA TYR A 44 0.41 4.15 12.67
C TYR A 44 -0.59 5.21 12.21
N VAL A 45 -1.45 4.88 11.25
CA VAL A 45 -2.51 5.78 10.79
C VAL A 45 -3.65 5.76 11.80
N GLY A 46 -3.85 6.86 12.51
CA GLY A 46 -4.90 6.95 13.53
C GLY A 46 -6.28 7.22 12.95
N SER A 47 -6.36 7.83 11.78
CA SER A 47 -7.61 8.10 11.10
C SER A 47 -7.44 8.04 9.59
N SER A 48 -8.39 7.37 8.93
CA SER A 48 -8.52 7.36 7.47
C SER A 48 -8.81 8.74 6.87
N SER A 49 -9.37 9.65 7.66
CA SER A 49 -9.83 10.96 7.21
C SER A 49 -8.82 12.09 7.46
N SER A 50 -7.83 11.88 8.33
CA SER A 50 -6.90 12.95 8.73
C SER A 50 -5.56 12.41 9.20
N VAL A 51 -4.50 12.89 8.56
CA VAL A 51 -3.10 12.64 8.93
C VAL A 51 -2.70 13.20 10.30
N ASN A 52 -3.49 14.10 10.88
CA ASN A 52 -3.20 14.68 12.21
C ASN A 52 -3.28 13.65 13.35
N PHE A 53 -3.91 12.50 13.09
CA PHE A 53 -4.01 11.39 14.05
C PHE A 53 -2.92 10.35 13.82
N ASP A 54 -2.06 10.53 12.81
CA ASP A 54 -0.94 9.63 12.56
C ASP A 54 0.08 9.73 13.69
N GLN A 55 0.56 8.58 14.14
CA GLN A 55 1.49 8.47 15.24
C GLN A 55 2.77 7.80 14.76
N GLU A 56 3.88 8.54 14.85
CA GLU A 56 5.20 7.93 14.78
C GLU A 56 5.40 7.07 16.04
N LEU A 57 5.45 5.76 15.84
CA LEU A 57 5.61 4.79 16.92
C LEU A 57 7.06 4.68 17.36
N ASP A 58 7.96 4.63 16.38
CA ASP A 58 9.40 4.61 16.62
C ASP A 58 10.15 5.10 15.37
N SER A 59 11.37 5.59 15.60
CA SER A 59 12.32 5.96 14.56
C SER A 59 13.70 5.40 14.89
N CYS A 60 14.38 4.86 13.89
CA CYS A 60 15.75 4.40 14.05
C CYS A 60 16.65 4.87 12.91
N LEU A 61 17.86 5.25 13.27
CA LEU A 61 18.93 5.58 12.33
C LEU A 61 19.79 4.33 12.10
N VAL A 62 19.98 3.99 10.83
CA VAL A 62 20.78 2.85 10.40
C VAL A 62 21.95 3.37 9.59
N GLY A 63 23.12 3.42 10.22
CA GLY A 63 24.38 3.68 9.54
C GLY A 63 25.60 3.54 10.47
N PRO A 64 26.82 3.53 9.89
CA PRO A 64 27.11 3.54 8.45
C PRO A 64 26.70 2.22 7.76
N VAL A 65 26.07 2.33 6.59
CA VAL A 65 25.50 1.18 5.85
C VAL A 65 26.58 0.55 4.95
N PRO A 66 27.02 -0.70 5.20
CA PRO A 66 27.97 -1.37 4.32
C PRO A 66 27.32 -1.77 3.01
N VAL A 67 28.13 -1.84 1.94
CA VAL A 67 27.69 -2.31 0.62
C VAL A 67 27.36 -3.80 0.70
N GLY A 68 26.23 -4.20 0.11
CA GLY A 68 25.71 -5.56 0.12
C GLY A 68 24.34 -5.66 0.76
N VAL A 69 23.97 -6.88 1.16
CA VAL A 69 22.69 -7.16 1.81
C VAL A 69 22.83 -6.95 3.32
N ASN A 70 21.96 -6.11 3.86
CA ASN A 70 21.88 -5.75 5.27
C ASN A 70 20.51 -6.16 5.82
N SER A 71 20.49 -6.48 7.12
CA SER A 71 19.25 -6.78 7.82
C SER A 71 19.33 -6.22 9.23
N PHE A 72 18.22 -5.68 9.72
CA PHE A 72 18.07 -5.26 11.10
C PHE A 72 16.65 -5.54 11.58
N THR A 73 16.52 -5.73 12.89
CA THR A 73 15.23 -5.86 13.56
C THR A 73 15.03 -4.66 14.46
N PHE A 74 13.84 -4.08 14.43
CA PHE A 74 13.44 -3.04 15.38
C PHE A 74 12.06 -3.34 15.95
N GLU A 75 11.83 -2.82 17.15
CA GLU A 75 10.63 -3.05 17.93
C GLU A 75 10.05 -1.69 18.33
N ALA A 76 8.76 -1.49 18.08
CA ALA A 76 8.09 -0.21 18.30
C ALA A 76 6.89 -0.41 19.23
N ASP A 77 6.70 0.51 20.16
CA ASP A 77 5.57 0.49 21.09
C ASP A 77 4.23 0.67 20.35
N PRO A 78 3.11 0.19 20.92
CA PRO A 78 1.78 0.41 20.34
C PRO A 78 1.44 1.92 20.30
N PRO A 79 0.52 2.34 19.41
CA PRO A 79 0.06 3.74 19.38
C PRO A 79 -0.63 4.14 20.69
N SER A 80 -0.65 5.44 20.97
CA SER A 80 -1.41 5.99 22.09
C SER A 80 -2.91 6.02 21.76
N VAL A 81 -3.72 5.41 22.63
CA VAL A 81 -5.18 5.32 22.49
C VAL A 81 -5.87 6.68 22.49
N ASP A 82 -5.34 7.65 23.24
CA ASP A 82 -5.98 8.96 23.43
C ASP A 82 -5.90 9.84 22.18
N LYS A 83 -4.99 9.51 21.28
CA LYS A 83 -4.75 10.22 20.01
C LYS A 83 -5.50 9.58 18.84
N ILE A 84 -6.28 8.53 19.07
CA ILE A 84 -7.06 7.86 18.02
C ILE A 84 -8.54 8.13 18.27
N PRO A 85 -9.32 8.58 17.26
CA PRO A 85 -10.76 8.63 17.37
C PRO A 85 -11.33 7.26 17.75
N LYS A 86 -12.15 7.19 18.80
CA LYS A 86 -12.69 5.91 19.32
C LYS A 86 -13.37 5.07 18.24
N GLU A 87 -14.04 5.72 17.30
CA GLU A 87 -14.76 5.09 16.19
C GLU A 87 -13.82 4.40 15.18
N GLU A 88 -12.54 4.80 15.11
CA GLU A 88 -11.54 4.24 14.18
C GLU A 88 -10.56 3.26 14.83
N ILE A 89 -10.70 3.01 16.15
CA ILE A 89 -9.86 2.01 16.84
C ILE A 89 -10.21 0.60 16.36
N LEU A 90 -11.50 0.30 16.18
CA LEU A 90 -11.99 -0.97 15.64
C LEU A 90 -12.05 -0.93 14.12
N GLY A 91 -11.81 -2.08 13.48
CA GLY A 91 -11.88 -2.21 12.03
C GLY A 91 -10.50 -2.18 11.38
N VAL A 92 -10.43 -1.63 10.16
CA VAL A 92 -9.21 -1.67 9.34
C VAL A 92 -8.53 -0.31 9.37
N THR A 93 -7.23 -0.32 9.64
CA THR A 93 -6.33 0.83 9.50
C THR A 93 -5.06 0.44 8.75
N VAL A 94 -4.11 1.36 8.66
CA VAL A 94 -2.85 1.20 7.94
C VAL A 94 -1.65 1.48 8.86
N LEU A 95 -0.62 0.66 8.72
CA LEU A 95 0.69 0.82 9.34
C LEU A 95 1.72 1.05 8.24
N LEU A 96 2.51 2.12 8.35
CA LEU A 96 3.47 2.56 7.34
C LEU A 96 4.89 2.43 7.88
N LEU A 97 5.70 1.64 7.21
CA LEU A 97 7.15 1.66 7.38
C LEU A 97 7.75 2.54 6.28
N THR A 98 8.36 3.65 6.67
CA THR A 98 9.01 4.59 5.75
C THR A 98 10.52 4.54 5.93
N ALA A 99 11.25 4.75 4.85
CA ALA A 99 12.69 4.96 4.90
C ALA A 99 13.08 6.22 4.12
N SER A 100 13.93 7.01 4.76
CA SER A 100 14.38 8.30 4.30
C SER A 100 15.90 8.38 4.30
N TYR A 101 16.43 9.16 3.37
CA TYR A 101 17.85 9.52 3.34
C TYR A 101 17.93 11.03 3.11
N ARG A 102 18.62 11.77 3.98
CA ARG A 102 18.68 13.25 3.94
C ARG A 102 17.30 13.90 3.90
N ASP A 103 16.42 13.46 4.80
CA ASP A 103 15.02 13.91 4.89
C ASP A 103 14.16 13.68 3.62
N GLN A 104 14.67 12.89 2.65
CA GLN A 104 13.92 12.50 1.46
C GLN A 104 13.46 11.05 1.60
N GLU A 105 12.14 10.85 1.73
CA GLU A 105 11.53 9.52 1.70
C GLU A 105 11.73 8.89 0.32
N PHE A 106 12.37 7.73 0.27
CA PHE A 106 12.56 6.99 -0.99
C PHE A 106 11.72 5.72 -1.07
N VAL A 107 11.20 5.24 0.06
CA VAL A 107 10.35 4.06 0.09
C VAL A 107 9.37 4.10 1.27
N ARG A 108 8.18 3.60 0.99
CA ARG A 108 7.09 3.43 1.94
C ARG A 108 6.46 2.05 1.74
N VAL A 109 6.34 1.30 2.82
CA VAL A 109 5.72 -0.03 2.86
C VAL A 109 4.51 0.06 3.78
N GLY A 110 3.32 -0.03 3.21
CA GLY A 110 2.06 -0.01 3.95
C GLY A 110 1.50 -1.40 4.18
N TYR A 111 1.09 -1.68 5.41
CA TYR A 111 0.36 -2.87 5.81
C TYR A 111 -1.04 -2.50 6.26
N TYR A 112 -2.03 -3.31 5.88
CA TYR A 112 -3.34 -3.22 6.51
C TYR A 112 -3.29 -3.88 7.87
N VAL A 113 -3.84 -3.20 8.88
CA VAL A 113 -4.01 -3.73 10.23
C VAL A 113 -5.49 -3.82 10.51
N HIS A 114 -5.94 -4.98 10.94
CA HIS A 114 -7.30 -5.22 11.36
C HIS A 114 -7.36 -5.36 12.88
N ASN A 115 -8.12 -4.49 13.54
CA ASN A 115 -8.34 -4.50 14.97
C ASN A 115 -9.74 -5.08 15.26
N GLU A 116 -9.78 -6.19 15.97
CA GLU A 116 -11.01 -6.89 16.32
C GLU A 116 -10.97 -7.44 17.74
N TYR A 117 -12.15 -7.59 18.36
CA TYR A 117 -12.24 -8.27 19.65
C TYR A 117 -11.92 -9.76 19.52
N ASP A 118 -11.40 -10.34 20.60
CA ASP A 118 -11.05 -11.76 20.66
C ASP A 118 -12.27 -12.71 20.71
N SER A 119 -13.44 -12.24 21.19
CA SER A 119 -14.67 -13.02 21.27
C SER A 119 -15.75 -12.54 20.29
N ASP A 120 -16.46 -13.48 19.65
CA ASP A 120 -17.55 -13.17 18.71
C ASP A 120 -18.71 -12.39 19.35
N GLU A 121 -19.02 -12.64 20.62
CA GLU A 121 -20.06 -11.90 21.36
C GLU A 121 -19.78 -10.38 21.41
N LEU A 122 -18.51 -10.00 21.62
CA LEU A 122 -18.08 -8.60 21.63
C LEU A 122 -17.96 -8.00 20.22
N ARG A 123 -17.83 -8.84 19.18
CA ARG A 123 -17.85 -8.38 17.79
C ARG A 123 -19.27 -8.04 17.34
N GLU A 124 -20.25 -8.88 17.72
CA GLU A 124 -21.66 -8.64 17.41
C GLU A 124 -22.26 -7.53 18.27
N ASN A 125 -21.85 -7.43 19.52
CA ASN A 125 -22.33 -6.42 20.48
C ASN A 125 -21.14 -5.67 21.10
N PRO A 126 -20.51 -4.75 20.35
CA PRO A 126 -19.38 -3.99 20.86
C PRO A 126 -19.81 -3.11 22.05
N PRO A 127 -19.06 -3.12 23.16
CA PRO A 127 -19.33 -2.26 24.30
C PRO A 127 -19.15 -0.78 23.94
N GLU A 128 -19.87 0.11 24.63
CA GLU A 128 -19.78 1.56 24.43
C GLU A 128 -18.37 2.11 24.71
N ASN A 129 -17.65 1.48 25.65
CA ASN A 129 -16.25 1.75 25.91
C ASN A 129 -15.37 0.61 25.39
N ILE A 130 -14.30 0.97 24.69
CA ILE A 130 -13.40 0.00 24.09
C ILE A 130 -12.63 -0.76 25.17
N ALA A 131 -12.75 -2.09 25.15
CA ALA A 131 -12.03 -2.98 26.04
C ALA A 131 -10.69 -3.40 25.41
N PHE A 132 -9.64 -2.58 25.58
CA PHE A 132 -8.32 -2.81 24.99
C PHE A 132 -7.69 -4.15 25.39
N ASP A 133 -7.97 -4.65 26.61
CA ASP A 133 -7.48 -5.94 27.08
C ASP A 133 -7.97 -7.14 26.25
N LYS A 134 -9.08 -6.95 25.54
CA LYS A 134 -9.73 -7.96 24.69
C LYS A 134 -9.55 -7.66 23.20
N LEU A 135 -8.79 -6.64 22.87
CA LEU A 135 -8.56 -6.22 21.50
C LEU A 135 -7.33 -6.92 20.93
N ASN A 136 -7.51 -7.56 19.78
CA ASN A 136 -6.43 -8.14 19.01
C ASN A 136 -6.20 -7.30 17.76
N ARG A 137 -4.97 -7.29 17.29
CA ARG A 137 -4.60 -6.75 15.99
C ARG A 137 -4.07 -7.86 15.08
N SER A 138 -4.39 -7.75 13.81
CA SER A 138 -3.95 -8.66 12.74
C SER A 138 -3.39 -7.86 11.58
N ILE A 139 -2.12 -8.05 11.27
CA ILE A 139 -1.40 -7.34 10.20
C ILE A 139 -1.43 -8.22 8.94
N LEU A 140 -1.96 -7.69 7.83
CA LEU A 140 -2.01 -8.38 6.55
C LEU A 140 -0.64 -8.37 5.87
N VAL A 141 0.20 -9.34 6.22
CA VAL A 141 1.57 -9.49 5.72
C VAL A 141 1.66 -9.94 4.26
N GLU A 142 0.61 -10.56 3.72
CA GLU A 142 0.62 -11.14 2.37
C GLU A 142 0.54 -10.10 1.24
N LYS A 143 -0.04 -8.93 1.51
CA LYS A 143 -0.30 -7.89 0.51
C LYS A 143 0.22 -6.52 0.96
N PRO A 144 1.53 -6.38 1.22
CA PRO A 144 2.11 -5.08 1.52
C PRO A 144 2.01 -4.18 0.29
N ARG A 145 1.71 -2.91 0.51
CA ARG A 145 1.72 -1.88 -0.54
C ARG A 145 3.04 -1.15 -0.51
N VAL A 146 3.86 -1.33 -1.54
CA VAL A 146 5.18 -0.70 -1.64
C VAL A 146 5.13 0.46 -2.62
N THR A 147 5.44 1.66 -2.14
CA THR A 147 5.62 2.86 -2.95
C THR A 147 7.09 3.25 -2.92
N ARG A 148 7.67 3.54 -4.08
CA ARG A 148 9.07 3.94 -4.24
C ARG A 148 9.13 5.31 -4.88
N VAL A 149 9.98 6.18 -4.34
CA VAL A 149 10.19 7.55 -4.82
C VAL A 149 11.67 7.69 -5.16
N ALA A 150 11.97 8.33 -6.28
CA ALA A 150 13.35 8.64 -6.65
C ALA A 150 13.81 9.87 -5.86
N ILE A 151 14.97 9.75 -5.21
CA ILE A 151 15.58 10.82 -4.41
C ILE A 151 16.99 11.15 -4.91
N ASP A 152 17.51 12.29 -4.50
CA ASP A 152 18.92 12.62 -4.69
C ASP A 152 19.78 11.96 -3.60
N TRP A 153 20.67 11.08 -4.03
CA TRP A 153 21.58 10.34 -3.15
C TRP A 153 22.93 11.06 -2.91
N GLY A 154 23.16 12.22 -3.55
CA GLY A 154 24.37 13.01 -3.33
C GLY A 154 25.66 12.45 -3.94
N THR A 155 25.57 11.40 -4.76
CA THR A 155 26.69 10.88 -5.54
C THR A 155 26.78 11.67 -6.85
N GLU A 156 27.66 12.66 -6.94
CA GLU A 156 27.84 13.45 -8.16
C GLU A 156 28.15 12.54 -9.37
N THR A 157 27.22 12.44 -10.32
CA THR A 157 27.62 12.68 -11.71
C THR A 157 27.34 14.15 -12.01
N LYS A 158 28.39 14.97 -11.98
CA LYS A 158 28.38 16.28 -12.64
C LYS A 158 28.05 16.07 -14.13
N GLY A 159 26.77 16.20 -14.46
CA GLY A 159 26.26 16.42 -15.80
C GLY A 159 25.23 17.53 -15.69
N ALA A 160 25.62 18.74 -16.09
CA ALA A 160 24.86 19.96 -15.94
C ALA A 160 23.44 19.88 -16.50
N VAL A 161 22.44 20.25 -15.69
CA VAL A 161 21.50 21.33 -16.04
C VAL A 161 20.94 21.94 -14.76
N ALA A 162 21.32 23.19 -14.52
CA ALA A 162 20.54 24.07 -13.68
C ALA A 162 19.20 24.36 -14.38
N ASN A 163 18.09 24.07 -13.73
CA ASN A 163 16.89 24.88 -13.82
C ASN A 163 15.96 24.54 -12.66
N GLY A 164 15.67 25.57 -11.85
CA GLY A 164 14.61 25.49 -10.84
C GLY A 164 13.31 25.06 -11.51
N SER A 165 12.82 23.90 -11.12
CA SER A 165 11.50 23.41 -11.47
C SER A 165 10.78 23.13 -10.17
N GLN A 166 9.99 24.11 -9.74
CA GLN A 166 8.97 23.95 -8.73
C GLN A 166 8.08 22.78 -9.15
N LEU A 167 8.04 21.72 -8.34
CA LEU A 167 7.08 20.63 -8.55
C LEU A 167 5.67 21.24 -8.58
N PRO A 168 4.79 20.85 -9.52
CA PRO A 168 3.40 21.22 -9.41
C PRO A 168 2.83 20.62 -8.11
N PRO A 169 1.88 21.30 -7.45
CA PRO A 169 1.22 20.73 -6.28
C PRO A 169 0.59 19.39 -6.68
N VAL A 170 0.83 18.37 -5.85
CA VAL A 170 0.15 17.06 -5.96
C VAL A 170 -1.36 17.34 -5.88
N PRO A 171 -2.17 16.99 -6.89
CA PRO A 171 -3.61 17.10 -6.75
C PRO A 171 -4.06 16.16 -5.61
N ALA A 172 -4.92 16.67 -4.73
CA ALA A 172 -5.53 15.89 -3.67
C ALA A 172 -6.16 14.60 -4.25
N PRO A 173 -6.20 13.49 -3.49
CA PRO A 173 -6.88 12.28 -3.95
C PRO A 173 -8.33 12.63 -4.31
N ALA A 174 -8.75 12.18 -5.49
CA ALA A 174 -10.10 12.41 -6.00
C ALA A 174 -11.14 11.96 -4.97
N THR A 175 -12.15 12.81 -4.76
CA THR A 175 -13.23 12.49 -3.83
C THR A 175 -14.09 11.36 -4.40
N PHE A 176 -14.76 10.61 -3.52
CA PHE A 176 -15.60 9.46 -3.91
C PHE A 176 -16.69 9.81 -4.95
N GLU A 177 -17.13 11.07 -5.00
CA GLU A 177 -18.07 11.57 -6.02
C GLU A 177 -17.46 11.63 -7.42
N GLU A 178 -16.19 12.01 -7.56
CA GLU A 178 -15.50 12.12 -8.86
C GLU A 178 -15.22 10.74 -9.50
N LEU A 179 -15.03 9.70 -8.68
CA LEU A 179 -14.84 8.33 -9.17
C LEU A 179 -16.14 7.72 -9.73
N ASN A 180 -17.30 8.15 -9.24
CA ASN A 180 -18.59 7.63 -9.66
C ASN A 180 -19.00 8.17 -11.03
N ASP A 181 -18.65 9.43 -11.35
CA ASP A 181 -18.95 10.05 -12.64
C ASP A 181 -18.12 9.44 -13.79
N VAL A 182 -16.84 9.10 -13.53
CA VAL A 182 -16.00 8.41 -14.52
C VAL A 182 -16.53 7.02 -14.82
N ALA A 183 -16.97 6.27 -13.81
CA ALA A 183 -17.54 4.93 -13.98
C ALA A 183 -18.88 4.92 -14.73
N LEU A 184 -19.64 6.02 -14.68
CA LEU A 184 -20.88 6.18 -15.44
C LEU A 184 -20.61 6.54 -16.91
N GLN A 185 -19.60 7.36 -17.20
CA GLN A 185 -19.20 7.70 -18.57
C GLN A 185 -18.64 6.50 -19.34
N GLU A 186 -17.79 5.66 -18.72
CA GLU A 186 -17.26 4.45 -19.37
C GLU A 186 -18.36 3.42 -19.71
N LYS A 187 -19.46 3.40 -18.95
CA LYS A 187 -20.61 2.53 -19.23
C LYS A 187 -21.47 3.00 -20.39
N GLU A 188 -21.53 4.31 -20.67
CA GLU A 188 -22.28 4.85 -21.80
C GLU A 188 -21.51 4.71 -23.13
N GLU A 189 -20.18 4.86 -23.12
CA GLU A 189 -19.35 4.65 -24.32
C GLU A 189 -19.41 3.18 -24.81
N LYS A 190 -19.32 2.20 -23.89
CA LYS A 190 -19.43 0.78 -24.26
C LYS A 190 -20.79 0.39 -24.84
N LYS A 191 -21.87 1.09 -24.47
CA LYS A 191 -23.22 0.81 -25.00
C LYS A 191 -23.40 1.30 -26.44
N THR A 192 -22.55 2.20 -26.91
CA THR A 192 -22.66 2.82 -28.24
C THR A 192 -21.90 2.02 -29.31
N GLU A 193 -20.82 1.34 -28.95
CA GLU A 193 -20.01 0.53 -29.89
C GLU A 193 -20.68 -0.79 -30.31
N GLU A 194 -21.56 -1.40 -29.49
CA GLU A 194 -22.13 -2.72 -29.78
C GLU A 194 -23.25 -2.72 -30.86
N LYS A 195 -23.66 -1.55 -31.38
CA LYS A 195 -24.77 -1.45 -32.36
C LYS A 195 -24.37 -1.32 -33.83
N THR A 196 -23.08 -1.34 -34.17
CA THR A 196 -22.65 -1.06 -35.55
C THR A 196 -21.71 -2.14 -36.11
N SER A 197 -22.28 -3.23 -36.63
CA SER A 197 -21.63 -4.06 -37.68
C SER A 197 -22.63 -4.91 -38.48
N PRO A 198 -22.41 -5.15 -39.79
CA PRO A 198 -23.49 -5.43 -40.76
C PRO A 198 -23.73 -6.91 -41.07
N LYS A 199 -24.99 -7.28 -41.34
CA LYS A 199 -25.40 -8.59 -41.89
C LYS A 199 -24.84 -8.80 -43.30
N LYS A 200 -24.14 -9.91 -43.54
CA LYS A 200 -23.84 -10.43 -44.88
C LYS A 200 -24.94 -11.38 -45.33
N GLU A 201 -25.56 -11.03 -46.45
CA GLU A 201 -26.38 -11.90 -47.30
C GLU A 201 -25.57 -13.05 -47.88
N VAL A 202 -26.17 -14.24 -47.98
CA VAL A 202 -25.80 -15.27 -48.96
C VAL A 202 -27.08 -15.82 -49.56
N ASN A 203 -27.23 -15.66 -50.87
CA ASN A 203 -28.36 -16.15 -51.65
C ASN A 203 -27.89 -17.26 -52.62
N ASP A 204 -28.68 -18.33 -52.62
CA ASP A 204 -29.04 -19.34 -53.62
C ASP A 204 -28.03 -19.97 -54.62
N GLY A 205 -28.24 -21.26 -54.89
CA GLY A 205 -27.72 -21.95 -56.08
C GLY A 205 -27.61 -23.48 -56.01
N LYS A 206 -28.72 -24.18 -56.31
CA LYS A 206 -28.94 -25.57 -56.80
C LYS A 206 -27.74 -26.24 -57.54
N GLU A 207 -27.57 -27.58 -57.65
CA GLU A 207 -28.53 -28.62 -58.06
C GLU A 207 -27.94 -30.07 -58.03
N ASN A 208 -28.81 -31.07 -57.76
CA ASN A 208 -28.93 -32.45 -58.32
C ASN A 208 -27.90 -33.59 -58.06
N LYS A 209 -28.34 -34.71 -57.43
CA LYS A 209 -28.74 -36.06 -57.98
C LYS A 209 -27.60 -37.11 -57.76
N SER A 210 -27.74 -38.39 -57.39
CA SER A 210 -28.77 -39.45 -57.43
C SER A 210 -28.38 -40.54 -56.38
N ALA A 211 -29.29 -41.20 -55.64
CA ALA A 211 -29.87 -42.56 -55.84
C ALA A 211 -29.05 -43.79 -55.33
N GLU A 212 -29.80 -44.83 -54.91
CA GLU A 212 -29.46 -46.28 -54.66
C GLU A 212 -29.20 -46.71 -53.18
N ILE A 213 -30.19 -47.22 -52.40
CA ILE A 213 -30.89 -48.54 -52.27
C ILE A 213 -30.03 -49.72 -51.75
N GLN A 214 -30.63 -50.48 -50.79
CA GLN A 214 -30.45 -51.89 -50.37
C GLN A 214 -29.68 -52.09 -49.06
N ALA A 215 -30.09 -52.96 -48.12
CA ALA A 215 -31.27 -53.80 -47.91
C ALA A 215 -31.28 -54.18 -46.41
#